data_AF-A0A2S5SUG8-F1
#
_entry.id   AF-A0A2S5SUG8-F1
#
_cell.length_a   1.000
_cell.length_b   1.000
_cell.length_c   1.000
_cell.angle_alpha   90.00
_cell.angle_beta   90.00
_cell.angle_gamma   90.00
#
_symmetry.space_group_name_H-M   'P 1'
#
loop_
_entity.id
_entity.type
_entity.pdbx_description
1 polymer ?
#
loop_
_entity_poly.entity_id
_entity_poly.type
_entity_poly.pdbx_seq_one_letter_code
_entity_poly.pdbx_strand_id
1 'polypeptide(L)'
;MKRLLVSLGSLLTVGLLLLALVIGLNLRGEEPIRQTEPPAVLDAALVERGRYLALAGNCASCHTERGGAPFAGGHGIPTPFGTVFAGNLTPDEATGLGRWSADHFWRAMRNGRSRDGRLLYPAFPYAHYTLLTREDSDALYAWLRSLPPVVQENKPHELRFPVNTQAALAVWRALFFSPERFEPDPSRDAAWNRGAYLVRGLGHCAACHAERNVLGAPTGRFEFGGGLMPVQNWYAPSLSQADEASVADWPVEDIVALLRDGVSPRGSVLGPMAEVVFRSTQHLSEPDLAAMAAYLRSLPQRPAQEPAPAQSTAAASPARALGQRLYEQHCVQCHGEQGEGVPGAWPALAGNRTVTMASPANLVRILRHGGYLPATAGNPRPHGMPPFGHVFNDEEMAAVATYLRSAWGHQAAPVSALEVFRYR
;
A
#
# COMPACT_ATOMS: atom_id res chain seq x y z
N MET A 1 55.15 -5.37 12.71
CA MET A 1 54.34 -6.43 13.36
C MET A 1 53.44 -5.88 14.47
N LYS A 2 53.93 -5.22 15.52
CA LYS A 2 53.10 -4.69 16.64
C LYS A 2 51.98 -3.73 16.20
N ARG A 3 52.25 -2.78 15.30
CA ARG A 3 51.23 -1.86 14.75
C ARG A 3 50.16 -2.60 13.93
N LEU A 4 50.54 -3.62 13.18
CA LEU A 4 49.63 -4.42 12.35
C LEU A 4 48.70 -5.28 13.22
N LEU A 5 49.23 -5.86 14.30
CA LEU A 5 48.46 -6.62 15.30
C LEU A 5 47.49 -5.72 16.08
N VAL A 6 47.90 -4.49 16.42
CA VAL A 6 47.03 -3.50 17.06
C VAL A 6 45.90 -3.07 16.11
N SER A 7 46.21 -2.76 14.84
CA SER A 7 45.19 -2.42 13.85
C SER A 7 44.21 -3.57 13.59
N LEU A 8 44.69 -4.81 13.51
CA LEU A 8 43.84 -5.98 13.33
C LEU A 8 42.95 -6.24 14.55
N GLY A 9 43.49 -6.07 15.76
CA GLY A 9 42.74 -6.17 17.01
C GLY A 9 41.65 -5.10 17.12
N SER A 10 41.96 -3.85 16.73
CA SER A 10 40.97 -2.76 16.69
C SER A 10 39.85 -3.03 15.70
N LEU A 11 40.16 -3.51 14.48
CA LEU A 11 39.15 -3.85 13.47
C LEU A 11 38.25 -4.99 13.93
N LEU A 12 38.82 -6.04 14.55
CA LEU A 12 38.04 -7.15 15.11
C LEU A 12 37.11 -6.66 16.22
N THR A 13 37.60 -5.78 17.09
CA THR A 13 36.81 -5.20 18.19
C THR A 13 35.64 -4.38 17.64
N VAL A 14 35.89 -3.52 16.66
CA VAL A 14 34.82 -2.75 15.99
C VAL A 14 33.82 -3.68 15.31
N GLY A 15 34.27 -4.72 14.62
CA GLY A 15 33.40 -5.71 14.00
C GLY A 15 32.49 -6.43 15.00
N LEU A 16 33.04 -6.85 16.14
CA LEU A 16 32.27 -7.47 17.22
C LEU A 16 31.26 -6.49 17.85
N LEU A 17 31.63 -5.23 18.05
CA LEU A 17 30.73 -4.21 18.57
C LEU A 17 29.58 -3.92 17.60
N LEU A 18 29.86 -3.83 16.30
CA LEU A 18 28.82 -3.67 15.27
C LEU A 18 27.89 -4.89 15.22
N LEU A 19 28.44 -6.10 15.31
CA LEU A 19 27.64 -7.32 15.37
C LEU A 19 26.74 -7.33 16.62
N ALA A 20 27.28 -7.01 17.78
CA ALA A 20 26.52 -6.92 19.03
C ALA A 20 25.43 -5.84 18.95
N LEU A 21 25.71 -4.70 18.33
CA LEU A 21 24.72 -3.64 18.07
C LEU A 21 23.59 -4.14 17.16
N VAL A 22 23.92 -4.78 16.03
CA VAL A 22 22.91 -5.34 15.13
C VAL A 22 22.05 -6.37 15.85
N ILE A 23 22.65 -7.28 16.63
CA ILE A 23 21.90 -8.26 17.43
C ILE A 23 20.99 -7.56 18.45
N GLY A 24 21.52 -6.60 19.21
CA GLY A 24 20.77 -5.85 20.21
C GLY A 24 19.59 -5.08 19.62
N LEU A 25 19.77 -4.41 18.48
CA LEU A 25 18.69 -3.72 17.76
C LEU A 25 17.63 -4.70 17.22
N ASN A 26 18.05 -5.90 16.82
CA ASN A 26 17.14 -6.92 16.32
C ASN A 26 16.28 -7.57 17.43
N LEU A 27 16.79 -7.66 18.66
CA LEU A 27 16.08 -8.22 19.81
C LEU A 27 15.26 -7.19 20.60
N ARG A 28 15.39 -5.89 20.26
CA ARG A 28 14.70 -4.81 20.96
C ARG A 28 13.18 -5.02 20.94
N GLY A 29 12.55 -4.88 22.11
CA GLY A 29 11.10 -4.92 22.27
C GLY A 29 10.46 -6.28 22.05
N GLU A 30 11.24 -7.37 22.07
CA GLU A 30 10.72 -8.74 22.09
C GLU A 30 10.38 -9.16 23.52
N GLU A 31 9.20 -9.76 23.69
CA GLU A 31 8.74 -10.34 24.95
C GLU A 31 9.05 -11.85 24.97
N PRO A 32 9.31 -12.45 26.14
CA PRO A 32 9.49 -13.90 26.24
C PRO A 32 8.28 -14.66 25.71
N ILE A 33 8.52 -15.67 24.88
CA ILE A 33 7.46 -16.54 24.36
C ILE A 33 7.02 -17.51 25.46
N ARG A 34 5.76 -17.43 25.86
CA ARG A 34 5.11 -18.42 26.72
C ARG A 34 4.47 -19.48 25.84
N GLN A 35 4.74 -20.74 26.13
CA GLN A 35 4.09 -21.88 25.49
C GLN A 35 2.74 -22.15 26.15
N THR A 36 1.88 -21.14 26.19
CA THR A 36 0.49 -21.34 26.61
C THR A 36 -0.25 -22.03 25.48
N GLU A 37 -0.81 -23.20 25.77
CA GLU A 37 -1.74 -23.85 24.87
C GLU A 37 -2.91 -22.90 24.57
N PRO A 38 -3.27 -22.74 23.29
CA PRO A 38 -4.40 -21.89 22.95
C PRO A 38 -5.69 -22.46 23.56
N PRO A 39 -6.65 -21.61 23.99
CA PRO A 39 -7.89 -22.10 24.57
C PRO A 39 -8.63 -23.02 23.58
N ALA A 40 -9.19 -24.11 24.11
CA ALA A 40 -9.91 -25.14 23.34
C ALA A 40 -11.23 -24.61 22.78
N VAL A 41 -11.87 -23.67 23.49
CA VAL A 41 -13.08 -22.97 23.04
C VAL A 41 -12.70 -21.54 22.70
N LEU A 42 -13.03 -21.12 21.47
CA LEU A 42 -12.86 -19.74 21.03
C LEU A 42 -14.12 -18.95 21.38
N ASP A 43 -13.94 -17.82 22.07
CA ASP A 43 -15.02 -16.86 22.30
C ASP A 43 -15.48 -16.27 20.96
N ALA A 44 -16.79 -16.32 20.70
CA ALA A 44 -17.37 -15.85 19.44
C ALA A 44 -17.18 -14.34 19.24
N ALA A 45 -17.22 -13.53 20.31
CA ALA A 45 -17.01 -12.09 20.22
C ALA A 45 -15.55 -11.77 19.85
N LEU A 46 -14.60 -12.49 20.45
CA LEU A 46 -13.18 -12.39 20.11
C LEU A 46 -12.91 -12.79 18.64
N VAL A 47 -13.52 -13.88 18.17
CA VAL A 47 -13.40 -14.36 16.78
C VAL A 47 -13.99 -13.34 15.80
N GLU A 48 -15.14 -12.76 16.09
CA GLU A 48 -15.75 -11.74 15.23
C GLU A 48 -14.88 -10.47 15.18
N ARG A 49 -14.34 -10.03 16.33
CA ARG A 49 -13.36 -8.93 16.36
C ARG A 49 -12.13 -9.25 15.49
N GLY A 50 -11.62 -10.47 15.56
CA GLY A 50 -10.51 -10.94 14.72
C GLY A 50 -10.84 -10.89 13.24
N ARG A 51 -12.04 -11.36 12.85
CA ARG A 51 -12.54 -11.28 11.46
C ARG A 51 -12.58 -9.84 10.97
N TYR A 52 -13.12 -8.94 11.76
CA TYR A 52 -13.20 -7.52 11.45
C TYR A 52 -11.82 -6.88 11.28
N LEU A 53 -10.88 -7.18 12.19
CA LEU A 53 -9.51 -6.68 12.10
C LEU A 53 -8.74 -7.25 10.90
N ALA A 54 -9.01 -8.50 10.50
CA ALA A 54 -8.39 -9.09 9.33
C ALA A 54 -8.89 -8.46 8.02
N LEU A 55 -10.16 -8.02 8.00
CA LEU A 55 -10.69 -7.18 6.93
C LEU A 55 -10.02 -5.80 6.94
N ALA A 56 -9.92 -5.13 8.09
CA ALA A 56 -9.22 -3.86 8.22
C ALA A 56 -7.73 -3.93 7.82
N GLY A 57 -7.08 -5.05 8.11
CA GLY A 57 -5.69 -5.34 7.72
C GLY A 57 -5.49 -5.73 6.26
N ASN A 58 -6.59 -5.96 5.53
CA ASN A 58 -6.60 -6.52 4.18
C ASN A 58 -5.80 -7.85 4.08
N CYS A 59 -5.85 -8.70 5.11
CA CYS A 59 -4.98 -9.89 5.17
C CYS A 59 -5.20 -10.84 3.98
N ALA A 60 -6.44 -10.93 3.49
CA ALA A 60 -6.81 -11.81 2.39
C ALA A 60 -6.12 -11.45 1.06
N SER A 61 -5.83 -10.16 0.80
CA SER A 61 -5.23 -9.74 -0.47
C SER A 61 -3.84 -10.33 -0.69
N CYS A 62 -3.09 -10.51 0.40
CA CYS A 62 -1.77 -11.13 0.35
C CYS A 62 -1.85 -12.63 0.62
N HIS A 63 -2.72 -13.08 1.53
CA HIS A 63 -2.72 -14.48 1.96
C HIS A 63 -3.69 -15.38 1.20
N THR A 64 -4.23 -14.94 0.06
CA THR A 64 -5.09 -15.77 -0.80
C THR A 64 -4.64 -15.65 -2.26
N GLU A 65 -4.13 -16.74 -2.83
CA GLU A 65 -3.83 -16.82 -4.26
C GLU A 65 -5.13 -16.74 -5.09
N ARG A 66 -5.06 -16.18 -6.31
CA ARG A 66 -6.23 -16.10 -7.19
C ARG A 66 -6.72 -17.50 -7.54
N GLY A 67 -7.97 -17.82 -7.18
CA GLY A 67 -8.54 -19.16 -7.35
C GLY A 67 -8.07 -20.19 -6.33
N GLY A 68 -7.25 -19.79 -5.35
CA GLY A 68 -6.81 -20.62 -4.24
C GLY A 68 -7.79 -20.61 -3.05
N ALA A 69 -7.50 -21.43 -2.05
CA ALA A 69 -8.27 -21.46 -0.82
C ALA A 69 -8.03 -20.17 0.01
N PRO A 70 -9.07 -19.59 0.64
CA PRO A 70 -8.93 -18.40 1.47
C PRO A 70 -7.85 -18.56 2.53
N PHE A 71 -6.97 -17.57 2.66
CA PHE A 71 -5.90 -17.51 3.67
C PHE A 71 -4.83 -18.60 3.59
N ALA A 72 -4.83 -19.45 2.57
CA ALA A 72 -3.87 -20.54 2.41
C ALA A 72 -2.50 -20.11 1.86
N GLY A 73 -2.31 -18.82 1.60
CA GLY A 73 -1.04 -18.23 1.17
C GLY A 73 -0.78 -18.41 -0.33
N GLY A 74 0.50 -18.36 -0.70
CA GLY A 74 0.97 -18.68 -2.05
C GLY A 74 1.02 -17.53 -3.04
N HIS A 75 0.33 -16.41 -2.77
CA HIS A 75 0.37 -15.20 -3.58
C HIS A 75 1.76 -14.57 -3.59
N GLY A 76 2.27 -14.29 -4.79
CA GLY A 76 3.54 -13.63 -5.02
C GLY A 76 3.40 -12.11 -5.10
N ILE A 77 4.14 -11.40 -4.26
CA ILE A 77 4.24 -9.94 -4.24
C ILE A 77 5.55 -9.56 -4.92
N PRO A 78 5.49 -9.03 -6.16
CA PRO A 78 6.69 -8.63 -6.88
C PRO A 78 7.28 -7.35 -6.28
N THR A 79 8.60 -7.32 -6.15
CA THR A 79 9.37 -6.16 -5.66
C THR A 79 10.60 -5.93 -6.56
N PRO A 80 11.25 -4.76 -6.49
CA PRO A 80 12.55 -4.55 -7.15
C PRO A 80 13.64 -5.57 -6.80
N PHE A 81 13.49 -6.24 -5.65
CA PHE A 81 14.49 -7.16 -5.11
C PHE A 81 14.19 -8.64 -5.40
N GLY A 82 13.09 -8.92 -6.10
CA GLY A 82 12.54 -10.25 -6.35
C GLY A 82 11.12 -10.41 -5.80
N THR A 83 10.61 -11.64 -5.81
CA THR A 83 9.23 -11.92 -5.40
C THR A 83 9.19 -12.46 -3.97
N VAL A 84 8.36 -11.85 -3.12
CA VAL A 84 8.06 -12.36 -1.78
C VAL A 84 6.73 -13.10 -1.83
N PHE A 85 6.66 -14.30 -1.28
CA PHE A 85 5.42 -15.10 -1.25
C PHE A 85 4.78 -15.06 0.12
N ALA A 86 3.46 -14.89 0.18
CA ALA A 86 2.73 -14.91 1.43
C ALA A 86 2.58 -16.34 1.98
N GLY A 87 2.66 -16.48 3.29
CA GLY A 87 2.51 -17.78 3.97
C GLY A 87 1.05 -18.18 4.16
N ASN A 88 0.82 -19.47 4.44
CA ASN A 88 -0.46 -20.02 4.83
C ASN A 88 -0.83 -19.59 6.26
N LEU A 89 -1.97 -18.90 6.42
CA LEU A 89 -2.48 -18.44 7.72
C LEU A 89 -3.55 -19.36 8.32
N THR A 90 -3.97 -20.41 7.62
CA THR A 90 -4.96 -21.37 8.13
C THR A 90 -4.40 -22.15 9.31
N PRO A 91 -5.22 -22.78 10.17
CA PRO A 91 -4.73 -23.50 11.34
C PRO A 91 -4.13 -24.88 11.02
N ASP A 92 -3.77 -25.15 9.76
CA ASP A 92 -3.03 -26.37 9.43
C ASP A 92 -1.72 -26.45 10.22
N GLU A 93 -1.42 -27.63 10.78
CA GLU A 93 -0.27 -27.83 11.65
C GLU A 93 1.06 -27.90 10.90
N ALA A 94 1.05 -28.43 9.69
CA ALA A 94 2.26 -28.70 8.91
C ALA A 94 2.72 -27.46 8.15
N THR A 95 1.78 -26.75 7.54
CA THR A 95 2.05 -25.67 6.57
C THR A 95 1.54 -24.30 7.02
N GLY A 96 0.60 -24.25 7.98
CA GLY A 96 -0.03 -23.04 8.47
C GLY A 96 0.35 -22.62 9.89
N LEU A 97 -0.63 -22.04 10.60
CA LEU A 97 -0.51 -21.51 11.96
C LEU A 97 -0.84 -22.52 13.06
N GLY A 98 -1.18 -23.78 12.74
CA GLY A 98 -1.72 -24.74 13.72
C GLY A 98 -0.81 -25.00 14.92
N ARG A 99 0.50 -24.88 14.73
CA ARG A 99 1.49 -25.06 15.80
C ARG A 99 2.02 -23.74 16.40
N TRP A 100 1.52 -22.60 15.96
CA TRP A 100 1.88 -21.31 16.55
C TRP A 100 1.22 -21.15 17.92
N SER A 101 1.74 -20.23 18.75
CA SER A 101 1.03 -19.75 19.94
C SER A 101 0.66 -18.29 19.73
N ALA A 102 -0.22 -17.75 20.58
CA ALA A 102 -0.57 -16.33 20.55
C ALA A 102 0.68 -15.43 20.65
N ASP A 103 1.65 -15.80 21.49
CA ASP A 103 2.92 -15.07 21.64
C ASP A 103 3.80 -15.13 20.38
N HIS A 104 3.81 -16.27 19.66
CA HIS A 104 4.51 -16.35 18.37
C HIS A 104 3.86 -15.43 17.33
N PHE A 105 2.52 -15.42 17.27
CA PHE A 105 1.79 -14.56 16.35
C PHE A 105 2.00 -13.08 16.68
N TRP A 106 1.90 -12.72 17.96
CA TRP A 106 2.22 -11.38 18.47
C TRP A 106 3.63 -10.94 18.08
N ARG A 107 4.64 -11.78 18.28
CA ARG A 107 6.03 -11.47 17.90
C ARG A 107 6.18 -11.30 16.38
N ALA A 108 5.47 -12.09 15.57
CA ALA A 108 5.48 -11.90 14.13
C ALA A 108 4.90 -10.52 13.77
N MET A 109 3.67 -10.23 14.20
CA MET A 109 2.99 -8.95 13.92
C MET A 109 3.81 -7.76 14.42
N ARG A 110 4.33 -7.83 15.65
CA ARG A 110 4.96 -6.69 16.31
C ARG A 110 6.42 -6.47 15.95
N ASN A 111 7.19 -7.54 15.78
CA ASN A 111 8.65 -7.49 15.65
C ASN A 111 9.16 -8.02 14.31
N GLY A 112 8.29 -8.55 13.46
CA GLY A 112 8.66 -9.14 12.18
C GLY A 112 9.48 -10.41 12.34
N ARG A 113 9.19 -11.24 13.36
CA ARG A 113 9.92 -12.50 13.60
C ARG A 113 8.99 -13.69 13.64
N SER A 114 9.26 -14.65 12.78
CA SER A 114 8.54 -15.92 12.67
C SER A 114 8.63 -16.77 13.93
N ARG A 115 7.79 -17.81 14.03
CA ARG A 115 7.83 -18.81 15.10
C ARG A 115 9.22 -19.42 15.31
N ASP A 116 9.88 -19.82 14.22
CA ASP A 116 11.24 -20.41 14.21
C ASP A 116 12.36 -19.39 14.49
N GLY A 117 12.02 -18.12 14.73
CA GLY A 117 12.99 -17.07 15.05
C GLY A 117 13.56 -16.35 13.82
N ARG A 118 13.22 -16.78 12.60
CA ARG A 118 13.66 -16.09 11.37
C ARG A 118 13.03 -14.69 11.28
N LEU A 119 13.80 -13.74 10.77
CA LEU A 119 13.29 -12.42 10.41
C LEU A 119 12.39 -12.51 9.17
N LEU A 120 11.24 -11.86 9.24
CA LEU A 120 10.29 -11.70 8.14
C LEU A 120 10.69 -10.50 7.30
N TYR A 121 10.46 -10.60 5.98
CA TYR A 121 10.68 -9.49 5.07
C TYR A 121 9.66 -8.38 5.30
N PRO A 122 10.03 -7.09 5.14
CA PRO A 122 9.15 -5.95 5.42
C PRO A 122 7.96 -5.82 4.47
N ALA A 123 7.86 -6.66 3.44
CA ALA A 123 6.63 -6.87 2.67
C ALA A 123 5.48 -7.38 3.56
N PHE A 124 5.80 -8.14 4.62
CA PHE A 124 4.93 -8.30 5.77
C PHE A 124 5.03 -7.01 6.60
N PRO A 125 3.98 -6.17 6.70
CA PRO A 125 4.11 -4.78 7.14
C PRO A 125 4.19 -4.64 8.68
N TYR A 126 5.08 -5.41 9.32
CA TYR A 126 5.34 -5.39 10.76
C TYR A 126 5.80 -4.01 11.27
N ALA A 127 6.35 -3.16 10.40
CA ALA A 127 6.66 -1.76 10.74
C ALA A 127 5.40 -0.92 11.07
N HIS A 128 4.23 -1.34 10.57
CA HIS A 128 2.92 -0.74 10.87
C HIS A 128 2.22 -1.53 11.99
N TYR A 129 2.20 -2.86 11.88
CA TYR A 129 1.55 -3.74 12.86
C TYR A 129 2.18 -3.68 14.26
N THR A 130 3.41 -3.16 14.40
CA THR A 130 4.01 -2.89 15.72
C THR A 130 3.11 -2.04 16.63
N LEU A 131 2.29 -1.16 16.04
CA LEU A 131 1.34 -0.31 16.75
C LEU A 131 0.17 -1.08 17.36
N LEU A 132 -0.08 -2.33 16.92
CA LEU A 132 -1.21 -3.11 17.39
C LEU A 132 -1.17 -3.34 18.89
N THR A 133 -2.37 -3.34 19.47
CA THR A 133 -2.58 -3.80 20.84
C THR A 133 -2.44 -5.32 20.91
N ARG A 134 -2.11 -5.83 22.09
CA ARG A 134 -1.99 -7.28 22.31
C ARG A 134 -3.34 -7.96 22.08
N GLU A 135 -4.39 -7.30 22.53
CA GLU A 135 -5.78 -7.72 22.44
C GLU A 135 -6.23 -7.89 20.97
N ASP A 136 -5.87 -6.94 20.10
CA ASP A 136 -6.18 -7.03 18.67
C ASP A 136 -5.37 -8.12 17.96
N SER A 137 -4.11 -8.34 18.37
CA SER A 137 -3.30 -9.45 17.87
C SER A 137 -3.88 -10.81 18.27
N ASP A 138 -4.33 -10.95 19.52
CA ASP A 138 -4.92 -12.18 20.02
C ASP A 138 -6.29 -12.45 19.37
N ALA A 139 -7.08 -11.40 19.11
CA ALA A 139 -8.33 -11.51 18.34
C ALA A 139 -8.10 -12.00 16.91
N LEU A 140 -7.14 -11.39 16.20
CA LEU A 140 -6.72 -11.83 14.85
C LEU A 140 -6.31 -13.31 14.85
N TYR A 141 -5.48 -13.69 15.82
CA TYR A 141 -5.01 -15.07 15.94
C TYR A 141 -6.15 -16.05 16.25
N ALA A 142 -7.09 -15.69 17.12
CA ALA A 142 -8.27 -16.49 17.44
C ALA A 142 -9.13 -16.73 16.19
N TRP A 143 -9.37 -15.69 15.40
CA TRP A 143 -10.14 -15.82 14.16
C TRP A 143 -9.42 -16.67 13.10
N LEU A 144 -8.12 -16.46 12.87
CA LEU A 144 -7.35 -17.29 11.94
C LEU A 144 -7.38 -18.77 12.35
N ARG A 145 -7.39 -19.06 13.65
CA ARG A 145 -7.56 -20.40 14.19
C ARG A 145 -8.94 -21.02 13.99
N SER A 146 -9.97 -20.21 13.78
CA SER A 146 -11.33 -20.68 13.48
C SER A 146 -11.55 -21.05 12.01
N LEU A 147 -10.59 -20.72 11.12
CA LEU A 147 -10.70 -21.03 9.70
C LEU A 147 -10.58 -22.55 9.44
N PRO A 148 -11.14 -23.06 8.34
CA PRO A 148 -10.84 -24.43 7.89
C PRO A 148 -9.33 -24.59 7.64
N PRO A 149 -8.69 -25.66 8.15
CA PRO A 149 -7.28 -25.93 7.85
C PRO A 149 -7.12 -26.30 6.37
N VAL A 150 -6.09 -25.73 5.74
CA VAL A 150 -5.73 -26.05 4.35
C VAL A 150 -4.27 -26.47 4.34
N VAL A 151 -3.99 -27.65 3.81
CA VAL A 151 -2.62 -28.11 3.58
C VAL A 151 -2.11 -27.45 2.30
N GLN A 152 -1.26 -26.44 2.45
CA GLN A 152 -0.64 -25.74 1.33
C GLN A 152 0.78 -25.32 1.71
N GLU A 153 1.78 -25.96 1.11
CA GLU A 153 3.18 -25.66 1.36
C GLU A 153 3.53 -24.21 1.00
N ASN A 154 4.27 -23.55 1.89
CA ASN A 154 4.73 -22.19 1.67
C ASN A 154 5.81 -22.16 0.59
N LYS A 155 5.61 -21.33 -0.44
CA LYS A 155 6.61 -21.11 -1.48
C LYS A 155 7.79 -20.32 -0.92
N PRO A 156 9.05 -20.75 -1.17
CA PRO A 156 10.23 -19.96 -0.81
C PRO A 156 10.26 -18.65 -1.59
N HIS A 157 10.82 -17.60 -1.01
CA HIS A 157 10.95 -16.31 -1.71
C HIS A 157 12.00 -16.39 -2.82
N GLU A 158 11.72 -15.71 -3.93
CA GLU A 158 12.60 -15.60 -5.09
C GLU A 158 13.35 -14.26 -5.05
N LEU A 159 14.08 -14.05 -3.95
CA LEU A 159 14.85 -12.83 -3.73
C LEU A 159 16.29 -13.00 -4.23
N ARG A 160 16.88 -11.90 -4.71
CA ARG A 160 18.25 -11.90 -5.24
C ARG A 160 19.27 -11.71 -4.12
N PHE A 161 20.45 -12.31 -4.27
CA PHE A 161 21.57 -12.02 -3.37
C PHE A 161 21.96 -10.52 -3.45
N PRO A 162 22.25 -9.85 -2.32
CA PRO A 162 22.38 -10.38 -0.96
C PRO A 162 21.08 -10.36 -0.13
N VAL A 163 20.01 -9.75 -0.64
CA VAL A 163 18.79 -9.51 0.16
C VAL A 163 18.04 -10.79 0.53
N ASN A 164 18.34 -11.92 -0.12
CA ASN A 164 17.79 -13.23 0.25
C ASN A 164 18.35 -13.83 1.54
N THR A 165 19.29 -13.15 2.22
CA THR A 165 19.96 -13.65 3.43
C THR A 165 19.41 -13.02 4.72
N GLN A 166 19.38 -13.79 5.81
CA GLN A 166 19.00 -13.30 7.13
C GLN A 166 19.97 -12.23 7.67
N ALA A 167 21.24 -12.27 7.29
CA ALA A 167 22.23 -11.27 7.68
C ALA A 167 21.92 -9.90 7.05
N ALA A 168 21.65 -9.85 5.74
CA ALA A 168 21.25 -8.63 5.07
C ALA A 168 19.95 -8.06 5.66
N LEU A 169 18.97 -8.94 5.93
CA LEU A 169 17.70 -8.54 6.54
C LEU A 169 17.89 -8.02 7.98
N ALA A 170 18.80 -8.61 8.77
CA ALA A 170 19.10 -8.15 10.13
C ALA A 170 19.73 -6.75 10.11
N VAL A 171 20.64 -6.47 9.19
CA VAL A 171 21.22 -5.12 9.01
C VAL A 171 20.15 -4.13 8.57
N TRP A 172 19.34 -4.48 7.56
CA TRP A 172 18.24 -3.63 7.10
C TRP A 172 17.28 -3.29 8.24
N ARG A 173 16.88 -4.29 9.03
CA ARG A 173 15.96 -4.11 10.15
C ARG A 173 16.59 -3.25 11.25
N ALA A 174 17.89 -3.41 11.54
CA ALA A 174 18.59 -2.58 12.51
C ALA A 174 18.63 -1.09 12.10
N LEU A 175 18.66 -0.80 10.79
CA LEU A 175 18.68 0.57 10.26
C LEU A 175 17.29 1.21 10.19
N PHE A 176 16.25 0.44 9.83
CA PHE A 176 14.96 0.99 9.41
C PHE A 176 13.76 0.59 10.28
N PHE A 177 13.96 -0.30 11.26
CA PHE A 177 12.90 -0.74 12.15
C PHE A 177 13.20 -0.47 13.63
N SER A 178 12.13 -0.11 14.32
CA SER A 178 12.10 0.34 15.71
C SER A 178 10.72 -0.04 16.24
N PRO A 179 10.58 -1.02 17.15
CA PRO A 179 9.28 -1.37 17.70
C PRO A 179 8.69 -0.19 18.47
N GLU A 180 7.38 -0.03 18.37
CA GLU A 180 6.61 1.10 18.92
C GLU A 180 5.27 0.56 19.46
N ARG A 181 4.57 1.29 20.33
CA ARG A 181 3.18 1.02 20.69
C ARG A 181 2.35 2.21 20.27
N PHE A 182 1.11 1.99 19.87
CA PHE A 182 0.20 3.11 19.69
C PHE A 182 -0.07 3.77 21.03
N GLU A 183 0.27 5.05 21.13
CA GLU A 183 -0.07 5.89 22.27
C GLU A 183 -1.05 6.96 21.78
N PRO A 184 -2.27 7.03 22.36
CA PRO A 184 -3.23 8.07 22.02
C PRO A 184 -2.67 9.47 22.29
N ASP A 185 -2.88 10.39 21.36
CA ASP A 185 -2.56 11.80 21.53
C ASP A 185 -3.61 12.45 22.46
N PRO A 186 -3.22 12.94 23.64
CA PRO A 186 -4.17 13.52 24.60
C PRO A 186 -4.74 14.87 24.15
N SER A 187 -4.15 15.52 23.14
CA SER A 187 -4.67 16.75 22.53
C SER A 187 -5.76 16.49 21.48
N ARG A 188 -6.04 15.23 21.17
CA ARG A 188 -6.99 14.78 20.15
C ARG A 188 -8.11 13.98 20.78
N ASP A 189 -9.28 14.01 20.16
CA ASP A 189 -10.42 13.21 20.62
C ASP A 189 -10.24 11.71 20.33
N ALA A 190 -11.17 10.90 20.85
CA ALA A 190 -11.13 9.45 20.70
C ALA A 190 -11.31 9.00 19.24
N ALA A 191 -12.11 9.72 18.44
CA ALA A 191 -12.36 9.38 17.05
C ALA A 191 -11.11 9.59 16.20
N TRP A 192 -10.40 10.69 16.40
CA TRP A 192 -9.13 10.97 15.75
C TRP A 192 -8.09 9.89 16.10
N ASN A 193 -7.96 9.54 17.38
CA ASN A 193 -7.02 8.51 17.83
C ASN A 193 -7.37 7.13 17.24
N ARG A 194 -8.66 6.81 17.13
CA ARG A 194 -9.12 5.59 16.45
C ARG A 194 -8.73 5.58 14.98
N GLY A 195 -8.92 6.71 14.27
CA GLY A 195 -8.53 6.87 12.88
C GLY A 195 -7.02 6.72 12.68
N ALA A 196 -6.24 7.38 13.54
CA ALA A 196 -4.78 7.28 13.54
C ALA A 196 -4.32 5.83 13.73
N TYR A 197 -4.92 5.11 14.68
CA TYR A 197 -4.63 3.70 14.94
C TYR A 197 -4.89 2.81 13.72
N LEU A 198 -6.05 2.98 13.07
CA LEU A 198 -6.42 2.18 11.90
C LEU A 198 -5.55 2.51 10.68
N VAL A 199 -5.35 3.79 10.36
CA VAL A 199 -4.58 4.24 9.19
C VAL A 199 -3.09 3.92 9.32
N ARG A 200 -2.50 4.13 10.51
CA ARG A 200 -1.05 3.90 10.74
C ARG A 200 -0.73 2.43 11.02
N GLY A 201 -1.66 1.71 11.66
CA GLY A 201 -1.53 0.31 12.08
C GLY A 201 -2.00 -0.67 11.01
N LEU A 202 -3.14 -1.33 11.23
CA LEU A 202 -3.62 -2.40 10.35
C LEU A 202 -3.90 -1.96 8.92
N GLY A 203 -4.43 -0.75 8.70
CA GLY A 203 -4.67 -0.24 7.36
C GLY A 203 -3.38 0.08 6.59
N HIS A 204 -2.23 0.16 7.30
CA HIS A 204 -0.87 0.35 6.78
C HIS A 204 -0.78 1.30 5.59
N CYS A 205 -1.53 2.41 5.58
CA CYS A 205 -1.71 3.22 4.37
C CYS A 205 -0.38 3.79 3.86
N ALA A 206 0.56 4.08 4.77
CA ALA A 206 1.92 4.52 4.46
C ALA A 206 2.78 3.43 3.80
N ALA A 207 2.39 2.15 3.81
CA ALA A 207 3.09 1.10 3.08
C ALA A 207 3.09 1.35 1.56
N CYS A 208 2.05 2.01 1.04
CA CYS A 208 1.97 2.46 -0.36
C CYS A 208 2.16 3.97 -0.48
N HIS A 209 1.57 4.75 0.41
CA HIS A 209 1.53 6.22 0.31
C HIS A 209 2.74 6.93 0.94
N ALA A 210 3.82 6.22 1.28
CA ALA A 210 5.08 6.83 1.71
C ALA A 210 6.18 6.65 0.67
N GLU A 211 7.04 7.66 0.55
CA GLU A 211 8.24 7.58 -0.26
C GLU A 211 9.16 6.47 0.26
N ARG A 212 9.82 5.76 -0.67
CA ARG A 212 10.78 4.70 -0.33
C ARG A 212 12.16 5.05 -0.87
N ASN A 213 13.18 4.81 -0.05
CA ASN A 213 14.57 4.93 -0.47
C ASN A 213 14.99 3.75 -1.37
N VAL A 214 16.21 3.80 -1.89
CA VAL A 214 16.77 2.77 -2.79
C VAL A 214 16.88 1.37 -2.15
N LEU A 215 16.83 1.27 -0.83
CA LEU A 215 16.81 0.00 -0.07
C LEU A 215 15.39 -0.47 0.23
N GLY A 216 14.38 0.18 -0.36
CA GLY A 216 12.96 -0.14 -0.19
C GLY A 216 12.40 0.25 1.18
N ALA A 217 13.15 0.93 2.04
CA ALA A 217 12.64 1.40 3.33
C ALA A 217 11.88 2.73 3.16
N PRO A 218 10.79 2.95 3.92
CA PRO A 218 10.11 4.23 3.92
C PRO A 218 11.06 5.33 4.41
N THR A 219 11.04 6.51 3.76
CA THR A 219 11.84 7.68 4.20
C THR A 219 11.31 8.26 5.52
N GLY A 220 10.02 8.06 5.80
CA GLY A 220 9.38 8.25 7.10
C GLY A 220 8.22 7.28 7.28
N ARG A 221 8.15 6.57 8.42
CA ARG A 221 7.20 5.46 8.66
C ARG A 221 5.73 5.85 8.52
N PHE A 222 5.39 7.09 8.89
CA PHE A 222 4.03 7.63 8.82
C PHE A 222 4.00 8.96 8.04
N GLU A 223 4.96 9.14 7.15
CA GLU A 223 4.97 10.25 6.21
C GLU A 223 4.26 9.84 4.93
N PHE A 224 3.12 10.47 4.65
CA PHE A 224 2.31 10.15 3.48
C PHE A 224 2.74 10.97 2.25
N GLY A 225 4.04 10.90 1.92
CA GLY A 225 4.65 11.68 0.83
C GLY A 225 4.36 11.19 -0.58
N GLY A 226 3.73 10.01 -0.73
CA GLY A 226 3.48 9.39 -2.02
C GLY A 226 4.71 8.71 -2.61
N GLY A 227 4.54 7.94 -3.68
CA GLY A 227 5.65 7.24 -4.31
C GLY A 227 5.23 6.30 -5.42
N LEU A 228 6.16 6.04 -6.34
CA LEU A 228 5.97 5.01 -7.36
C LEU A 228 6.07 3.63 -6.70
N MET A 229 5.08 2.78 -6.95
CA MET A 229 5.09 1.36 -6.61
C MET A 229 5.84 0.61 -7.70
N PRO A 230 7.11 0.24 -7.48
CA PRO A 230 7.94 -0.34 -8.53
C PRO A 230 7.40 -1.71 -8.93
N VAL A 231 7.66 -2.14 -10.17
CA VAL A 231 7.15 -3.40 -10.79
C VAL A 231 5.65 -3.37 -11.05
N GLN A 232 4.87 -2.82 -10.12
CA GLN A 232 3.45 -2.55 -10.30
C GLN A 232 3.18 -1.25 -11.06
N ASN A 233 4.17 -0.46 -11.49
CA ASN A 233 4.09 0.80 -12.25
C ASN A 233 2.86 1.71 -11.95
N TRP A 234 2.35 1.67 -10.73
CA TRP A 234 1.30 2.54 -10.20
C TRP A 234 1.97 3.57 -9.31
N TYR A 235 1.46 4.78 -9.31
CA TYR A 235 1.87 5.84 -8.40
C TYR A 235 0.85 5.95 -7.27
N ALA A 236 1.28 5.69 -6.04
CA ALA A 236 0.47 5.93 -4.85
C ALA A 236 0.64 7.41 -4.46
N PRO A 237 -0.36 8.27 -4.69
CA PRO A 237 -0.17 9.70 -4.51
C PRO A 237 -0.03 10.07 -3.05
N SER A 238 0.65 11.18 -2.76
CA SER A 238 0.75 11.78 -1.44
C SER A 238 -0.63 12.05 -0.84
N LEU A 239 -0.83 11.63 0.41
CA LEU A 239 -2.03 11.99 1.18
C LEU A 239 -1.86 13.34 1.90
N SER A 240 -0.70 13.99 1.72
CA SER A 240 -0.33 15.26 2.35
C SER A 240 -0.20 16.43 1.37
N GLN A 241 -0.31 16.19 0.05
CA GLN A 241 -0.22 17.23 -0.98
C GLN A 241 -1.58 17.48 -1.65
N ALA A 242 -1.95 18.76 -1.76
CA ALA A 242 -3.27 19.20 -2.23
C ALA A 242 -3.53 18.91 -3.73
N ASP A 243 -2.48 18.94 -4.54
CA ASP A 243 -2.49 18.60 -5.97
C ASP A 243 -2.40 17.08 -6.24
N GLU A 244 -2.29 16.27 -5.18
CA GLU A 244 -2.30 14.81 -5.22
C GLU A 244 -3.55 14.25 -4.50
N ALA A 245 -3.39 13.30 -3.56
CA ALA A 245 -4.49 12.61 -2.90
C ALA A 245 -4.81 13.14 -1.49
N SER A 246 -4.36 14.35 -1.13
CA SER A 246 -4.82 14.97 0.11
C SER A 246 -6.32 15.24 0.07
N VAL A 247 -6.96 14.98 1.21
CA VAL A 247 -8.39 15.17 1.47
C VAL A 247 -8.67 16.23 2.54
N ALA A 248 -7.68 17.07 2.87
CA ALA A 248 -7.81 18.10 3.91
C ALA A 248 -8.98 19.06 3.67
N ASP A 249 -9.24 19.42 2.41
CA ASP A 249 -10.31 20.31 1.98
C ASP A 249 -11.64 19.60 1.70
N TRP A 250 -11.71 18.27 1.86
CA TRP A 250 -12.91 17.51 1.55
C TRP A 250 -13.88 17.48 2.74
N PRO A 251 -15.20 17.43 2.47
CA PRO A 251 -16.19 17.00 3.46
C PRO A 251 -15.88 15.58 3.95
N VAL A 252 -16.19 15.29 5.22
CA VAL A 252 -15.87 13.97 5.82
C VAL A 252 -16.67 12.86 5.14
N GLU A 253 -17.91 13.14 4.79
CA GLU A 253 -18.82 12.27 4.07
C GLU A 253 -18.27 11.81 2.70
N ASP A 254 -17.56 12.68 1.97
CA ASP A 254 -16.96 12.35 0.68
C ASP A 254 -15.77 11.40 0.87
N ILE A 255 -15.00 11.59 1.94
CA ILE A 255 -13.88 10.69 2.29
C ILE A 255 -14.42 9.32 2.71
N VAL A 256 -15.49 9.29 3.51
CA VAL A 256 -16.17 8.05 3.92
C VAL A 256 -16.73 7.33 2.69
N ALA A 257 -17.39 8.04 1.77
CA ALA A 257 -17.89 7.46 0.52
C ALA A 257 -16.75 6.90 -0.33
N LEU A 258 -15.61 7.61 -0.45
CA LEU A 258 -14.45 7.10 -1.18
C LEU A 258 -13.90 5.81 -0.57
N LEU A 259 -13.77 5.74 0.76
CA LEU A 259 -13.25 4.55 1.45
C LEU A 259 -14.25 3.38 1.46
N ARG A 260 -15.55 3.65 1.52
CA ARG A 260 -16.60 2.63 1.57
C ARG A 260 -16.96 2.10 0.18
N ASP A 261 -17.19 3.02 -0.74
CA ASP A 261 -17.83 2.74 -2.02
C ASP A 261 -16.80 2.74 -3.17
N GLY A 262 -15.63 3.34 -2.94
CA GLY A 262 -14.58 3.54 -3.94
C GLY A 262 -14.83 4.72 -4.87
N VAL A 263 -15.91 5.45 -4.63
CA VAL A 263 -16.38 6.58 -5.43
C VAL A 263 -16.94 7.66 -4.51
N SER A 264 -16.73 8.91 -4.89
CA SER A 264 -17.26 10.11 -4.24
C SER A 264 -17.45 11.20 -5.29
N PRO A 265 -18.21 12.28 -4.99
CA PRO A 265 -18.31 13.43 -5.88
C PRO A 265 -16.95 14.06 -6.24
N ARG A 266 -15.94 13.88 -5.37
CA ARG A 266 -14.62 14.52 -5.48
C ARG A 266 -13.56 13.61 -6.08
N GLY A 267 -13.83 12.31 -6.24
CA GLY A 267 -12.87 11.37 -6.81
C GLY A 267 -13.29 9.90 -6.69
N SER A 268 -12.52 9.04 -7.34
CA SER A 268 -12.76 7.59 -7.41
C SER A 268 -11.44 6.84 -7.37
N VAL A 269 -11.42 5.64 -6.81
CA VAL A 269 -10.21 4.80 -6.72
C VAL A 269 -10.12 3.81 -7.88
N LEU A 270 -8.90 3.55 -8.36
CA LEU A 270 -8.59 2.57 -9.40
C LEU A 270 -7.34 1.77 -8.99
N GLY A 271 -7.07 0.68 -9.72
CA GLY A 271 -5.86 -0.12 -9.53
C GLY A 271 -5.75 -0.72 -8.12
N PRO A 272 -4.57 -0.68 -7.47
CA PRO A 272 -4.37 -1.26 -6.13
C PRO A 272 -5.32 -0.70 -5.07
N MET A 273 -5.69 0.58 -5.14
CA MET A 273 -6.61 1.17 -4.17
C MET A 273 -8.05 0.68 -4.37
N ALA A 274 -8.46 0.34 -5.60
CA ALA A 274 -9.74 -0.33 -5.84
C ALA A 274 -9.77 -1.72 -5.18
N GLU A 275 -8.67 -2.49 -5.24
CA GLU A 275 -8.58 -3.77 -4.51
C GLU A 275 -8.63 -3.59 -2.99
N VAL A 276 -8.01 -2.52 -2.45
CA VAL A 276 -8.12 -2.18 -1.02
C VAL A 276 -9.56 -1.90 -0.64
N VAL A 277 -10.28 -1.08 -1.39
CA VAL A 277 -11.71 -0.84 -1.11
C VAL A 277 -12.51 -2.13 -1.23
N PHE A 278 -12.30 -2.88 -2.31
CA PHE A 278 -13.03 -4.11 -2.58
C PHE A 278 -12.83 -5.20 -1.51
N ARG A 279 -11.63 -5.33 -0.96
CA ARG A 279 -11.31 -6.44 -0.02
C ARG A 279 -11.28 -6.02 1.44
N SER A 280 -11.24 -4.72 1.72
CA SER A 280 -10.96 -4.20 3.07
C SER A 280 -11.93 -3.11 3.49
N THR A 281 -11.74 -1.87 3.03
CA THR A 281 -12.36 -0.71 3.68
C THR A 281 -13.87 -0.66 3.53
N GLN A 282 -14.44 -1.24 2.47
CA GLN A 282 -15.91 -1.33 2.32
C GLN A 282 -16.61 -2.14 3.42
N HIS A 283 -15.85 -2.98 4.15
CA HIS A 283 -16.38 -3.83 5.21
C HIS A 283 -16.21 -3.21 6.61
N LEU A 284 -15.61 -2.03 6.70
CA LEU A 284 -15.44 -1.32 7.96
C LEU A 284 -16.74 -0.67 8.40
N SER A 285 -16.89 -0.56 9.73
CA SER A 285 -18.03 0.14 10.30
C SER A 285 -17.97 1.63 9.97
N GLU A 286 -19.14 2.26 9.85
CA GLU A 286 -19.22 3.70 9.57
C GLU A 286 -18.47 4.57 10.60
N PRO A 287 -18.51 4.28 11.92
CA PRO A 287 -17.69 5.01 12.90
C PRO A 287 -16.18 4.92 12.65
N ASP A 288 -15.69 3.75 12.23
CA ASP A 288 -14.27 3.56 11.92
C ASP A 288 -13.89 4.28 10.62
N LEU A 289 -14.75 4.24 9.60
CA LEU A 289 -14.54 5.01 8.36
C LEU A 289 -14.52 6.52 8.63
N ALA A 290 -15.45 7.02 9.46
CA ALA A 290 -15.48 8.42 9.87
C ALA A 290 -14.24 8.82 10.68
N ALA A 291 -13.77 7.94 11.58
CA ALA A 291 -12.54 8.12 12.33
C ALA A 291 -11.32 8.19 11.40
N MET A 292 -11.19 7.24 10.46
CA MET A 292 -10.14 7.25 9.44
C MET A 292 -10.20 8.53 8.59
N ALA A 293 -11.39 8.95 8.16
CA ALA A 293 -11.58 10.18 7.41
C ALA A 293 -11.15 11.43 8.20
N ALA A 294 -11.53 11.53 9.47
CA ALA A 294 -11.14 12.63 10.36
C ALA A 294 -9.60 12.70 10.53
N TYR A 295 -8.95 11.55 10.69
CA TYR A 295 -7.49 11.49 10.75
C TYR A 295 -6.83 11.91 9.43
N LEU A 296 -7.26 11.34 8.29
CA LEU A 296 -6.72 11.65 6.97
C LEU A 296 -6.86 13.14 6.62
N ARG A 297 -8.01 13.74 6.94
CA ARG A 297 -8.27 15.18 6.75
C ARG A 297 -7.34 16.05 7.58
N SER A 298 -6.92 15.57 8.74
CA SER A 298 -6.05 16.31 9.67
C SER A 298 -4.55 16.21 9.37
N LEU A 299 -4.16 15.43 8.36
CA LEU A 299 -2.75 15.23 8.03
C LEU A 299 -2.06 16.57 7.72
N PRO A 300 -0.79 16.76 8.17
CA PRO A 300 -0.02 17.95 7.82
C PRO A 300 0.03 18.13 6.30
N GLN A 301 -0.33 19.32 5.83
CA GLN A 301 -0.31 19.65 4.41
C GLN A 301 1.08 20.11 3.99
N ARG A 302 1.60 19.53 2.91
CA ARG A 302 2.80 20.00 2.21
C ARG A 302 2.36 20.90 1.05
N PRO A 303 3.14 21.94 0.72
CA PRO A 303 2.86 22.76 -0.46
C PRO A 303 2.78 21.87 -1.70
N ALA A 304 1.88 22.20 -2.62
CA ALA A 304 1.85 21.58 -3.93
C ALA A 304 3.23 21.73 -4.60
N GLN A 305 3.66 20.73 -5.34
CA GLN A 305 4.90 20.84 -6.08
C GLN A 305 4.73 21.92 -7.14
N GLU A 306 5.64 22.90 -7.14
CA GLU A 306 5.59 23.99 -8.11
C GLU A 306 5.63 23.37 -9.52
N PRO A 307 4.68 23.70 -10.42
CA PRO A 307 4.63 23.12 -11.74
C PRO A 307 5.99 23.31 -12.40
N ALA A 308 6.60 22.22 -12.88
CA ALA A 308 7.76 22.34 -13.74
C ALA A 308 7.38 23.33 -14.86
N PRO A 309 8.19 24.36 -15.13
CA PRO A 309 7.79 25.46 -15.99
C PRO A 309 7.22 24.89 -17.28
N ALA A 310 5.95 25.20 -17.55
CA ALA A 310 5.28 24.75 -18.76
C ALA A 310 6.19 25.12 -19.92
N GLN A 311 6.75 24.12 -20.61
CA GLN A 311 7.37 24.38 -21.90
C GLN A 311 6.22 24.88 -22.77
N SER A 312 6.13 26.21 -22.94
CA SER A 312 5.01 26.90 -23.58
C SER A 312 4.75 26.43 -25.02
N THR A 313 5.64 25.61 -25.57
CA THR A 313 5.55 24.95 -26.87
C THR A 313 4.63 23.73 -26.91
N ALA A 314 4.26 23.14 -25.78
CA ALA A 314 3.41 21.93 -25.75
C ALA A 314 1.97 22.20 -26.23
N ALA A 315 1.44 23.39 -25.93
CA ALA A 315 0.06 23.80 -26.25
C ALA A 315 -0.23 23.89 -27.76
N ALA A 316 0.80 24.01 -28.60
CA ALA A 316 0.69 24.06 -30.07
C ALA A 316 1.44 22.92 -30.76
N SER A 317 1.83 21.87 -30.03
CA SER A 317 2.63 20.77 -30.58
C SER A 317 1.81 19.84 -31.50
N PRO A 318 2.43 19.24 -32.54
CA PRO A 318 1.79 18.20 -33.35
C PRO A 318 1.28 17.01 -32.52
N ALA A 319 1.97 16.70 -31.41
CA ALA A 319 1.54 15.66 -30.46
C ALA A 319 0.20 16.00 -29.80
N ARG A 320 -0.01 17.26 -29.38
CA ARG A 320 -1.32 17.68 -28.83
C ARG A 320 -2.43 17.55 -29.87
N ALA A 321 -2.19 17.98 -31.11
CA ALA A 321 -3.19 17.90 -32.18
C ALA A 321 -3.54 16.44 -32.53
N LEU A 322 -2.57 15.54 -32.51
CA LEU A 322 -2.82 14.10 -32.63
C LEU A 322 -3.64 13.58 -31.44
N GLY A 323 -3.24 13.91 -30.22
CA GLY A 323 -3.93 13.51 -29.01
C GLY A 323 -5.39 13.96 -28.96
N GLN A 324 -5.68 15.17 -29.44
CA GLN A 324 -7.04 15.67 -29.56
C GLN A 324 -7.90 14.80 -30.50
N ARG A 325 -7.40 14.51 -31.72
CA ARG A 325 -8.14 13.66 -32.66
C ARG A 325 -8.42 12.27 -32.10
N LEU A 326 -7.43 11.69 -31.43
CA LEU A 326 -7.58 10.38 -30.78
C LEU A 326 -8.59 10.44 -29.62
N TYR A 327 -8.60 11.51 -28.83
CA TYR A 327 -9.61 11.74 -27.80
C TYR A 327 -11.03 11.82 -28.38
N GLU A 328 -11.20 12.60 -29.45
CA GLU A 328 -12.48 12.74 -30.16
C GLU A 328 -12.99 11.40 -30.70
N GLN A 329 -12.09 10.55 -31.19
CA GLN A 329 -12.43 9.23 -31.75
C GLN A 329 -12.75 8.17 -30.70
N HIS A 330 -12.06 8.19 -29.56
CA HIS A 330 -12.06 7.04 -28.64
C HIS A 330 -12.57 7.33 -27.23
N CYS A 331 -12.60 8.60 -26.81
CA CYS A 331 -12.80 8.97 -25.41
C CYS A 331 -14.04 9.84 -25.19
N VAL A 332 -14.38 10.73 -26.14
CA VAL A 332 -15.48 11.70 -26.02
C VAL A 332 -16.82 11.05 -25.70
N GLN A 333 -17.11 9.86 -26.24
CA GLN A 333 -18.39 9.19 -26.00
C GLN A 333 -18.67 8.93 -24.51
N CYS A 334 -17.63 8.72 -23.70
CA CYS A 334 -17.76 8.48 -22.27
C CYS A 334 -17.39 9.72 -21.44
N HIS A 335 -16.34 10.44 -21.82
CA HIS A 335 -15.80 11.54 -21.02
C HIS A 335 -16.30 12.94 -21.43
N GLY A 336 -17.08 13.04 -22.50
CA GLY A 336 -17.65 14.29 -22.99
C GLY A 336 -16.66 15.13 -23.81
N GLU A 337 -17.17 16.14 -24.52
CA GLU A 337 -16.33 17.02 -25.34
C GLU A 337 -15.44 17.93 -24.49
N GLN A 338 -15.94 18.34 -23.33
CA GLN A 338 -15.26 19.21 -22.36
C GLN A 338 -14.59 18.41 -21.22
N GLY A 339 -14.50 17.08 -21.36
CA GLY A 339 -13.94 16.23 -20.31
C GLY A 339 -14.78 16.24 -19.02
N GLU A 340 -16.06 16.60 -19.11
CA GLU A 340 -16.99 16.75 -18.00
C GLU A 340 -17.41 15.41 -17.38
N GLY A 341 -17.24 14.31 -18.14
CA GLY A 341 -17.67 12.99 -17.73
C GLY A 341 -19.18 12.90 -17.51
N VAL A 342 -19.61 11.83 -16.84
CA VAL A 342 -20.99 11.61 -16.42
C VAL A 342 -20.98 11.22 -14.94
N PRO A 343 -21.54 12.05 -14.04
CA PRO A 343 -21.57 11.76 -12.61
C PRO A 343 -22.07 10.34 -12.31
N GLY A 344 -21.33 9.59 -11.50
CA GLY A 344 -21.66 8.20 -11.13
C GLY A 344 -21.35 7.15 -12.19
N ALA A 345 -20.94 7.52 -13.40
CA ALA A 345 -20.58 6.59 -14.47
C ALA A 345 -19.14 6.79 -14.96
N TRP A 346 -18.84 7.95 -15.53
CA TRP A 346 -17.54 8.24 -16.14
C TRP A 346 -16.92 9.45 -15.43
N PRO A 347 -15.71 9.32 -14.86
CA PRO A 347 -15.11 10.44 -14.13
C PRO A 347 -14.85 11.61 -15.10
N ALA A 348 -15.07 12.82 -14.59
CA ALA A 348 -14.58 14.02 -15.25
C ALA A 348 -13.06 13.91 -15.42
N LEU A 349 -12.56 14.27 -16.59
CA LEU A 349 -11.13 14.43 -16.87
C LEU A 349 -10.68 15.87 -16.65
N ALA A 350 -11.56 16.84 -16.90
CA ALA A 350 -11.35 18.24 -16.55
C ALA A 350 -11.26 18.39 -15.02
N GLY A 351 -10.21 19.06 -14.55
CA GLY A 351 -9.90 19.22 -13.12
C GLY A 351 -9.49 17.93 -12.40
N ASN A 352 -9.31 16.80 -13.11
CA ASN A 352 -9.01 15.53 -12.47
C ASN A 352 -7.53 15.45 -12.07
N ARG A 353 -7.28 15.29 -10.77
CA ARG A 353 -5.93 15.21 -10.22
C ARG A 353 -5.11 14.07 -10.84
N THR A 354 -5.73 12.92 -11.16
CA THR A 354 -5.03 11.81 -11.83
C THR A 354 -4.47 12.21 -13.20
N VAL A 355 -5.14 13.13 -13.89
CA VAL A 355 -4.68 13.69 -15.16
C VAL A 355 -3.56 14.68 -14.92
N THR A 356 -3.69 15.58 -13.93
CA THR A 356 -2.79 16.74 -13.77
C THR A 356 -1.58 16.52 -12.85
N MET A 357 -1.52 15.44 -12.07
CA MET A 357 -0.38 15.14 -11.18
C MET A 357 0.96 15.14 -11.92
N ALA A 358 2.04 15.46 -11.20
CA ALA A 358 3.39 15.49 -11.78
C ALA A 358 3.78 14.15 -12.42
N SER A 359 3.51 13.03 -11.76
CA SER A 359 3.73 11.69 -12.32
C SER A 359 2.58 11.28 -13.26
N PRO A 360 2.84 10.98 -14.55
CA PRO A 360 1.82 10.50 -15.47
C PRO A 360 1.56 8.99 -15.36
N ALA A 361 2.20 8.28 -14.42
CA ALA A 361 2.16 6.82 -14.34
C ALA A 361 0.72 6.26 -14.27
N ASN A 362 -0.13 6.84 -13.41
CA ASN A 362 -1.52 6.40 -13.26
C ASN A 362 -2.34 6.64 -14.52
N LEU A 363 -2.20 7.84 -15.12
CA LEU A 363 -2.88 8.17 -16.37
C LEU A 363 -2.50 7.20 -17.49
N VAL A 364 -1.19 6.96 -17.68
CA VAL A 364 -0.69 6.02 -18.68
C VAL A 364 -1.19 4.60 -18.42
N ARG A 365 -1.18 4.15 -17.17
CA ARG A 365 -1.71 2.82 -16.81
C ARG A 365 -3.19 2.67 -17.11
N ILE A 366 -3.99 3.67 -16.74
CA ILE A 366 -5.42 3.68 -16.96
C ILE A 366 -5.72 3.66 -18.47
N LEU A 367 -5.03 4.49 -19.27
CA LEU A 367 -5.18 4.46 -20.73
C LEU A 367 -4.76 3.10 -21.33
N ARG A 368 -3.63 2.54 -20.89
CA ARG A 368 -3.09 1.30 -21.46
C ARG A 368 -3.92 0.07 -21.12
N HIS A 369 -4.31 -0.07 -19.85
CA HIS A 369 -4.93 -1.29 -19.33
C HIS A 369 -6.43 -1.16 -19.10
N GLY A 370 -6.99 0.05 -19.21
CA GLY A 370 -8.36 0.30 -18.81
C GLY A 370 -8.57 -0.02 -17.34
N GLY A 371 -9.80 -0.39 -16.99
CA GLY A 371 -10.08 -0.92 -15.66
C GLY A 371 -11.50 -0.66 -15.20
N TYR A 372 -11.77 -1.11 -13.97
CA TYR A 372 -13.04 -0.92 -13.30
C TYR A 372 -12.79 -0.27 -11.94
N LEU A 373 -13.73 0.57 -11.55
CA LEU A 373 -13.91 0.97 -10.16
C LEU A 373 -14.28 -0.26 -9.32
N PRO A 374 -14.09 -0.26 -8.00
CA PRO A 374 -14.41 -1.42 -7.18
C PRO A 374 -15.92 -1.66 -7.15
N ALA A 375 -16.31 -2.94 -7.23
CA ALA A 375 -17.70 -3.35 -7.08
C ALA A 375 -18.05 -3.44 -5.59
N THR A 376 -18.83 -2.48 -5.10
CA THR A 376 -19.20 -2.34 -3.68
C THR A 376 -20.72 -2.24 -3.53
N ALA A 377 -21.22 -2.21 -2.29
CA ALA A 377 -22.64 -1.96 -2.06
C ALA A 377 -23.10 -0.59 -2.59
N GLY A 378 -22.26 0.45 -2.47
CA GLY A 378 -22.51 1.79 -3.00
C GLY A 378 -22.20 1.95 -4.49
N ASN A 379 -21.51 0.99 -5.11
CA ASN A 379 -21.17 0.97 -6.54
C ASN A 379 -21.25 -0.47 -7.10
N PRO A 380 -22.44 -1.07 -7.20
CA PRO A 380 -22.57 -2.52 -7.47
C PRO A 380 -22.29 -2.90 -8.93
N ARG A 381 -22.32 -1.94 -9.85
CA ARG A 381 -22.11 -2.15 -11.29
C ARG A 381 -21.19 -1.05 -11.83
N PRO A 382 -19.90 -1.07 -11.47
CA PRO A 382 -18.96 -0.07 -11.91
C PRO A 382 -18.83 -0.08 -13.43
N HIS A 383 -18.88 1.10 -14.02
CA HIS A 383 -18.58 1.30 -15.44
C HIS A 383 -17.08 1.06 -15.70
N GLY A 384 -16.76 0.40 -16.82
CA GLY A 384 -15.40 0.02 -17.18
C GLY A 384 -14.80 0.90 -18.26
N MET A 385 -13.53 1.28 -18.10
CA MET A 385 -12.75 1.95 -19.15
C MET A 385 -12.07 0.90 -20.04
N PRO A 386 -12.21 0.99 -21.38
CA PRO A 386 -11.54 0.06 -22.31
C PRO A 386 -10.00 0.18 -22.23
N PRO A 387 -9.26 -0.93 -22.42
CA PRO A 387 -7.81 -0.90 -22.54
C PRO A 387 -7.39 -0.41 -23.93
N PHE A 388 -6.61 0.67 -24.02
CA PHE A 388 -6.11 1.18 -25.31
C PHE A 388 -4.69 0.72 -25.66
N GLY A 389 -4.04 -0.09 -24.82
CA GLY A 389 -2.66 -0.55 -25.05
C GLY A 389 -2.46 -1.46 -26.26
N HIS A 390 -3.55 -1.95 -26.87
CA HIS A 390 -3.55 -2.71 -28.12
C HIS A 390 -4.05 -1.89 -29.33
N VAL A 391 -4.53 -0.66 -29.07
CA VAL A 391 -5.06 0.26 -30.08
C VAL A 391 -4.01 1.32 -30.41
N PHE A 392 -3.39 1.89 -29.37
CA PHE A 392 -2.38 2.94 -29.51
C PHE A 392 -0.98 2.39 -29.35
N ASN A 393 -0.07 2.87 -30.21
CA ASN A 393 1.36 2.74 -29.96
C ASN A 393 1.82 3.74 -28.87
N ASP A 394 3.09 3.67 -28.45
CA ASP A 394 3.60 4.51 -27.35
C ASP A 394 3.60 6.03 -27.69
N GLU A 395 3.72 6.42 -28.97
CA GLU A 395 3.63 7.83 -29.40
C GLU A 395 2.18 8.35 -29.36
N GLU A 396 1.23 7.56 -29.83
CA GLU A 396 -0.20 7.88 -29.80
C GLU A 396 -0.71 7.97 -28.36
N MET A 397 -0.29 7.04 -27.51
CA MET A 397 -0.60 7.05 -26.07
C MET A 397 -0.04 8.32 -25.40
N ALA A 398 1.20 8.68 -25.71
CA ALA A 398 1.83 9.90 -25.21
C ALA A 398 1.11 11.17 -25.71
N ALA A 399 0.66 11.16 -26.97
CA ALA A 399 -0.12 12.24 -27.57
C ALA A 399 -1.47 12.45 -26.86
N VAL A 400 -2.25 11.37 -26.63
CA VAL A 400 -3.52 11.45 -25.88
C VAL A 400 -3.28 11.97 -24.46
N ALA A 401 -2.32 11.39 -23.74
CA ALA A 401 -1.99 11.83 -22.38
C ALA A 401 -1.58 13.32 -22.34
N THR A 402 -0.80 13.77 -23.32
CA THR A 402 -0.39 15.18 -23.46
C THR A 402 -1.57 16.10 -23.73
N TYR A 403 -2.51 15.69 -24.59
CA TYR A 403 -3.73 16.44 -24.83
C TYR A 403 -4.55 16.58 -23.54
N LEU A 404 -4.84 15.46 -22.85
CA LEU A 404 -5.60 15.47 -21.59
C LEU A 404 -4.98 16.39 -20.53
N ARG A 405 -3.64 16.40 -20.44
CA ARG A 405 -2.87 17.20 -19.48
C ARG A 405 -2.79 18.68 -19.78
N SER A 406 -3.26 19.10 -20.95
CA SER A 406 -3.22 20.49 -21.40
C SER A 406 -4.57 21.01 -21.92
N ALA A 407 -5.59 20.16 -21.99
CA ALA A 407 -6.96 20.51 -22.29
C ALA A 407 -7.65 21.16 -21.09
N TRP A 408 -8.78 21.85 -21.33
CA TRP A 408 -9.69 22.37 -20.29
C TRP A 408 -9.02 23.21 -19.19
N GLY A 409 -7.99 23.98 -19.57
CA GLY A 409 -7.25 24.86 -18.66
C GLY A 409 -6.16 24.18 -17.84
N HIS A 410 -5.89 22.89 -18.05
CA HIS A 410 -4.77 22.22 -17.43
C HIS A 410 -3.42 22.78 -17.91
N GLN A 411 -2.44 22.81 -17.01
CA GLN A 411 -1.07 23.25 -17.27
C GLN A 411 -0.04 22.17 -16.90
N ALA A 412 -0.44 20.90 -16.96
CA ALA A 412 0.45 19.80 -16.60
C ALA A 412 1.46 19.51 -17.72
N ALA A 413 2.67 19.07 -17.34
CA ALA A 413 3.75 18.79 -18.28
C ALA A 413 3.36 17.74 -19.33
N PRO A 414 3.81 17.85 -20.59
CA PRO A 414 3.53 16.84 -21.62
C PRO A 414 4.12 15.48 -21.25
N VAL A 415 3.60 14.42 -21.86
CA VAL A 415 4.10 13.04 -21.69
C VAL A 415 4.82 12.63 -22.95
N SER A 416 6.02 12.07 -22.81
CA SER A 416 6.81 11.53 -23.93
C SER A 416 6.54 10.04 -24.16
N ALA A 417 6.80 9.56 -25.39
CA ALA A 417 6.74 8.14 -25.72
C ALA A 417 7.72 7.31 -24.86
N LEU A 418 8.88 7.87 -24.50
CA LEU A 418 9.83 7.21 -23.59
C LEU A 418 9.25 7.01 -22.19
N GLU A 419 8.50 7.99 -21.67
CA GLU A 419 7.80 7.84 -20.40
C GLU A 419 6.71 6.78 -20.49
N VAL A 420 5.94 6.74 -21.58
CA VAL A 420 4.95 5.67 -21.80
C VAL A 420 5.62 4.29 -21.83
N PHE A 421 6.75 4.18 -22.54
CA PHE A 421 7.52 2.93 -22.63
C PHE A 421 8.00 2.46 -21.25
N ARG A 422 8.43 3.37 -20.36
CA ARG A 422 8.87 3.03 -19.00
C ARG A 422 7.77 2.42 -18.14
N TYR A 423 6.49 2.69 -18.42
CA TYR A 423 5.35 2.15 -17.69
C TYR A 423 4.73 0.90 -18.34
N ARG A 424 5.32 0.39 -19.41
CA ARG A 424 4.88 -0.83 -20.10
C ARG A 424 4.91 -2.07 -19.21
#